data_AF-E5XLE3-F1
#
_entry.id   AF-E5XLE3-F1
#
_cell.length_a   1.000
_cell.length_b   1.000
_cell.length_c   1.000
_cell.angle_alpha   90.00
_cell.angle_beta   90.00
_cell.angle_gamma   90.00
#
_symmetry.space_group_name_H-M   'P 1'
#
loop_
_entity.id
_entity.type
_entity.pdbx_description
1 polymer ?
#
loop_
_entity_poly.entity_id
_entity_poly.type
_entity_poly.pdbx_seq_one_letter_code
_entity_poly.pdbx_strand_id
1 'polypeptide(L)'
;MGTRCRNALGLSDNSLMPKLEEAVAALYSKKKSSWSRAGDLAKDFLREVVMGADPAGEYGYSISEPRIKNQERAITKLRARVDGIREEDLAQKVESLISDWVGVKLTCNNTDEAKVAIAKLRSLCQSGKNITFAQKRGKDDVVDYIAQPKESGYRAFHAVLVMPVLAPDGEFPGVKVEVQIKTRLQDAWGELTHENFYKNSDGSEPTAFHNALAKTMADLLASVDELAQKVADDIKAQNARAIAQPRSKAELVTVVRVEPTFALVSAEDGRQGLIRASYLRALLAEEKTINPDEYISVDDHLEMGAKLWALREAAENEKLYFNPTSLGADR
;
A
#
# COMPACT_ATOMS: atom_id res chain seq x y z
N MET A 1 11.69 12.61 22.99
CA MET A 1 11.71 14.07 23.29
C MET A 1 10.30 14.41 23.68
N GLY A 2 10.05 14.35 24.98
CA GLY A 2 8.72 14.14 25.54
C GLY A 2 7.72 15.20 25.11
N THR A 3 6.54 14.74 24.70
CA THR A 3 5.35 15.55 24.55
C THR A 3 5.04 16.16 25.92
N ARG A 4 5.49 17.39 26.14
CA ARG A 4 5.07 18.19 27.28
C ARG A 4 3.56 18.35 27.17
N CYS A 5 2.83 17.60 28.00
CA CYS A 5 1.54 18.04 28.53
C CYS A 5 1.78 19.43 29.13
N ARG A 6 1.47 20.47 28.37
CA ARG A 6 1.37 21.81 28.92
C ARG A 6 0.07 21.86 29.67
N ASN A 7 0.20 22.08 30.98
CA ASN A 7 -0.86 22.38 31.92
C ASN A 7 -1.97 23.21 31.28
N ALA A 8 -3.19 22.68 31.40
CA ALA A 8 -4.42 23.41 31.24
C ALA A 8 -4.50 24.49 32.33
N LEU A 9 -4.12 25.72 31.97
CA LEU A 9 -4.49 26.92 32.71
C LEU A 9 -4.81 28.02 31.70
N GLY A 10 -6.09 28.36 31.64
CA GLY A 10 -6.59 29.67 31.21
C GLY A 10 -6.68 29.89 29.71
N LEU A 11 -7.90 29.69 29.17
CA LEU A 11 -8.64 30.57 28.24
C LEU A 11 -9.56 29.71 27.37
N SER A 12 -10.61 29.15 27.96
CA SER A 12 -11.78 28.74 27.18
C SER A 12 -12.55 30.00 26.84
N ASP A 13 -12.19 30.65 25.73
CA ASP A 13 -13.14 31.56 25.09
C ASP A 13 -14.25 30.72 24.49
N ASN A 14 -15.31 30.52 25.28
CA ASN A 14 -16.47 29.71 24.92
C ASN A 14 -17.27 30.34 23.75
N SER A 15 -16.91 31.56 23.32
CA SER A 15 -17.55 32.28 22.22
C SER A 15 -17.18 31.74 20.83
N LEU A 16 -15.96 31.22 20.67
CA LEU A 16 -15.44 30.75 19.37
C LEU A 16 -15.93 29.35 19.00
N MET A 17 -16.43 28.60 19.98
CA MET A 17 -16.84 27.20 19.81
C MET A 17 -18.05 27.02 18.86
N PRO A 18 -19.18 27.73 19.04
CA PRO A 18 -20.30 27.66 18.09
C PRO A 18 -19.89 28.03 16.65
N LYS A 19 -19.03 29.04 16.49
CA LYS A 19 -18.55 29.47 15.17
C LYS A 19 -17.58 28.48 14.54
N LEU A 20 -16.76 27.78 15.33
CA LEU A 20 -15.95 26.69 14.83
C LEU A 20 -16.81 25.56 14.29
N GLU A 21 -17.87 25.19 15.01
CA GLU A 21 -18.80 24.15 14.59
C GLU A 21 -19.54 24.55 13.30
N GLU A 22 -20.00 25.80 13.21
CA GLU A 22 -20.60 26.36 11.99
C GLU A 22 -19.63 26.37 10.81
N ALA A 23 -18.39 26.84 11.03
CA ALA A 23 -17.35 26.87 10.00
C ALA A 23 -17.00 25.46 9.49
N VAL A 24 -16.92 24.47 10.39
CA VAL A 24 -16.70 23.08 10.02
C VAL A 24 -17.90 22.53 9.24
N ALA A 25 -19.13 22.74 9.71
CA ALA A 25 -20.33 22.28 9.01
C ALA A 25 -20.42 22.87 7.59
N ALA A 26 -20.18 24.17 7.44
CA ALA A 26 -20.13 24.85 6.15
C ALA A 26 -19.03 24.29 5.24
N LEU A 27 -17.83 24.02 5.80
CA LEU A 27 -16.73 23.41 5.04
C LEU A 27 -17.11 22.02 4.51
N TYR A 28 -17.74 21.17 5.33
CA TYR A 28 -18.20 19.85 4.87
C TYR A 28 -19.24 19.97 3.77
N SER A 29 -20.23 20.86 3.92
CA SER A 29 -21.23 21.10 2.88
C SER A 29 -20.58 21.50 1.55
N LYS A 30 -19.58 22.36 1.61
CA LYS A 30 -18.85 22.86 0.42
C LYS A 30 -17.90 21.84 -0.20
N LYS A 31 -17.14 21.08 0.61
CA LYS A 31 -15.96 20.33 0.16
C LYS A 31 -16.15 18.81 0.08
N LYS A 32 -17.23 18.25 0.65
CA LYS A 32 -17.39 16.78 0.74
C LYS A 32 -17.31 16.06 -0.60
N SER A 33 -17.87 16.63 -1.66
CA SER A 33 -17.79 16.06 -3.01
C SER A 33 -16.36 16.08 -3.56
N SER A 34 -15.65 17.19 -3.43
CA SER A 34 -14.24 17.32 -3.84
C SER A 34 -13.32 16.42 -3.01
N TRP A 35 -13.57 16.27 -1.71
CA TRP A 35 -12.86 15.35 -0.82
C TRP A 35 -13.07 13.89 -1.22
N SER A 36 -14.30 13.50 -1.58
CA SER A 36 -14.58 12.15 -2.09
C SER A 36 -13.78 11.85 -3.35
N ARG A 37 -13.86 12.75 -4.34
CA ARG A 37 -13.12 12.60 -5.61
C ARG A 37 -11.61 12.58 -5.41
N ALA A 38 -11.08 13.39 -4.49
CA ALA A 38 -9.67 13.38 -4.13
C ALA A 38 -9.25 12.04 -3.51
N GLY A 39 -10.11 11.47 -2.67
CA GLY A 39 -9.91 10.15 -2.10
C GLY A 39 -9.85 9.05 -3.16
N ASP A 40 -10.78 9.07 -4.11
CA ASP A 40 -10.83 8.10 -5.21
C ASP A 40 -9.57 8.23 -6.09
N LEU A 41 -9.17 9.45 -6.45
CA LEU A 41 -7.95 9.70 -7.20
C LEU A 41 -6.69 9.24 -6.44
N ALA A 42 -6.65 9.45 -5.12
CA ALA A 42 -5.56 8.97 -4.29
C ALA A 42 -5.50 7.43 -4.25
N LYS A 43 -6.65 6.77 -4.21
CA LYS A 43 -6.75 5.30 -4.28
C LYS A 43 -6.23 4.77 -5.62
N ASP A 44 -6.62 5.39 -6.72
CA ASP A 44 -6.14 5.03 -8.06
C ASP A 44 -4.63 5.27 -8.20
N PHE A 45 -4.14 6.40 -7.69
CA PHE A 45 -2.71 6.67 -7.66
C PHE A 45 -1.94 5.62 -6.84
N LEU A 46 -2.49 5.15 -5.72
CA LEU A 46 -1.86 4.08 -4.95
C LEU A 46 -1.89 2.72 -5.67
N ARG A 47 -2.87 2.47 -6.56
CA ARG A 47 -2.84 1.30 -7.44
C ARG A 47 -1.68 1.39 -8.43
N GLU A 48 -1.43 2.55 -9.02
CA GLU A 48 -0.23 2.77 -9.86
C GLU A 48 1.07 2.56 -9.08
N VAL A 49 1.13 3.04 -7.82
CA VAL A 49 2.27 2.81 -6.93
C VAL A 49 2.48 1.31 -6.72
N VAL A 50 1.43 0.55 -6.43
CA VAL A 50 1.51 -0.89 -6.20
C VAL A 50 1.94 -1.63 -7.47
N MET A 51 1.31 -1.37 -8.61
CA MET A 51 1.68 -2.00 -9.89
C MET A 51 3.14 -1.74 -10.25
N GLY A 52 3.64 -0.54 -9.97
CA GLY A 52 5.02 -0.20 -10.26
C GLY A 52 6.02 -0.64 -9.18
N ALA A 53 5.56 -1.03 -7.99
CA ALA A 53 6.36 -1.63 -6.92
C ALA A 53 6.42 -3.15 -7.04
N ASP A 54 5.41 -3.75 -7.68
CA ASP A 54 5.25 -5.19 -7.86
C ASP A 54 4.57 -5.53 -9.19
N PRO A 55 5.31 -5.44 -10.31
CA PRO A 55 4.75 -5.70 -11.63
C PRO A 55 4.26 -7.14 -11.80
N ALA A 56 4.87 -8.09 -11.09
CA ALA A 56 4.53 -9.50 -11.13
C ALA A 56 3.30 -9.85 -10.27
N GLY A 57 2.82 -8.93 -9.42
CA GLY A 57 1.69 -9.16 -8.52
C GLY A 57 1.97 -10.24 -7.48
N GLU A 58 3.22 -10.37 -7.04
CA GLU A 58 3.66 -11.41 -6.11
C GLU A 58 3.30 -11.08 -4.65
N TYR A 59 3.04 -9.81 -4.33
CA TYR A 59 2.81 -9.34 -2.98
C TYR A 59 1.35 -9.00 -2.69
N GLY A 60 1.02 -9.06 -1.40
CA GLY A 60 -0.33 -8.85 -0.88
C GLY A 60 -0.57 -7.40 -0.46
N TYR A 61 -0.55 -6.46 -1.40
CA TYR A 61 -0.97 -5.08 -1.08
C TYR A 61 -2.48 -4.99 -0.88
N SER A 62 -2.92 -4.17 0.07
CA SER A 62 -4.33 -3.83 0.26
C SER A 62 -4.48 -2.32 0.41
N ILE A 63 -5.39 -1.72 -0.34
CA ILE A 63 -5.68 -0.28 -0.28
C ILE A 63 -7.04 -0.10 0.34
N SER A 64 -7.12 0.67 1.43
CA SER A 64 -8.40 0.94 2.09
C SER A 64 -9.32 1.79 1.23
N GLU A 65 -10.62 1.77 1.53
CA GLU A 65 -11.49 2.83 1.04
C GLU A 65 -11.04 4.20 1.57
N PRO A 66 -11.16 5.27 0.77
CA PRO A 66 -10.90 6.61 1.24
C PRO A 66 -11.85 6.98 2.37
N ARG A 67 -11.29 7.51 3.45
CA ARG A 67 -12.06 7.94 4.61
C ARG A 67 -12.05 9.46 4.70
N ILE A 68 -13.22 10.05 4.69
CA ILE A 68 -13.41 11.43 5.13
C ILE A 68 -13.51 11.44 6.67
N LYS A 69 -12.75 12.32 7.31
CA LYS A 69 -12.78 12.47 8.77
C LYS A 69 -14.20 12.80 9.26
N ASN A 70 -14.58 12.27 10.41
CA ASN A 70 -15.84 12.61 11.06
C ASN A 70 -15.79 14.04 11.63
N GLN A 71 -16.89 14.79 11.54
CA GLN A 71 -16.98 16.20 11.95
C GLN A 71 -16.60 16.44 13.41
N GLU A 72 -17.10 15.64 14.34
CA GLU A 72 -16.80 15.78 15.78
C GLU A 72 -15.29 15.59 16.03
N ARG A 73 -14.69 14.59 15.37
CA ARG A 73 -13.23 14.37 15.43
C ARG A 73 -12.44 15.52 14.80
N ALA A 74 -12.97 16.14 13.74
CA ALA A 74 -12.35 17.32 13.15
C ALA A 74 -12.40 18.51 14.12
N ILE A 75 -13.55 18.78 14.73
CA ILE A 75 -13.73 19.83 15.74
C ILE A 75 -12.78 19.62 16.91
N THR A 76 -12.72 18.41 17.49
CA THR A 76 -11.79 18.09 18.59
C THR A 76 -10.33 18.35 18.19
N LYS A 77 -9.94 18.00 16.96
CA LYS A 77 -8.58 18.26 16.46
C LYS A 77 -8.32 19.75 16.21
N LEU A 78 -9.34 20.51 15.78
CA LEU A 78 -9.25 21.95 15.54
C LEU A 78 -9.20 22.75 16.83
N ARG A 79 -9.90 22.33 17.91
CA ARG A 79 -9.86 23.00 19.21
C ARG A 79 -8.43 23.28 19.69
N ALA A 80 -7.51 22.32 19.48
CA ALA A 80 -6.10 22.47 19.83
C ALA A 80 -5.26 23.31 18.85
N ARG A 81 -5.86 23.83 17.76
CA ARG A 81 -5.18 24.51 16.64
C ARG A 81 -5.75 25.88 16.29
N VAL A 82 -6.90 26.25 16.87
CA VAL A 82 -7.57 27.53 16.64
C VAL A 82 -7.15 28.61 17.63
N ASP A 83 -6.31 28.28 18.61
CA ASP A 83 -5.78 29.26 19.55
C ASP A 83 -5.01 30.38 18.81
N GLY A 84 -5.32 31.63 19.13
CA GLY A 84 -4.79 32.82 18.46
C GLY A 84 -5.34 33.13 17.06
N ILE A 85 -6.37 32.40 16.59
CA ILE A 85 -7.07 32.73 15.33
C ILE A 85 -8.21 33.71 15.63
N ARG A 86 -8.22 34.81 14.88
CA ARG A 86 -9.34 35.75 14.87
C ARG A 86 -10.61 35.07 14.36
N GLU A 87 -11.71 35.35 15.02
CA GLU A 87 -12.99 34.71 14.77
C GLU A 87 -13.47 34.87 13.31
N GLU A 88 -13.26 36.05 12.73
CA GLU A 88 -13.55 36.38 11.34
C GLU A 88 -12.69 35.62 10.31
N ASP A 89 -11.49 35.17 10.70
CA ASP A 89 -10.58 34.41 9.83
C ASP A 89 -10.88 32.91 9.85
N LEU A 90 -11.70 32.45 10.81
CA LEU A 90 -11.86 31.04 11.13
C LEU A 90 -12.34 30.24 9.92
N ALA A 91 -13.41 30.69 9.26
CA ALA A 91 -13.99 30.02 8.10
C ALA A 91 -12.99 29.82 6.95
N GLN A 92 -12.03 30.75 6.79
CA GLN A 92 -11.02 30.67 5.73
C GLN A 92 -9.83 29.78 6.13
N LYS A 93 -9.50 29.72 7.42
CA LYS A 93 -8.31 29.00 7.91
C LYS A 93 -8.58 27.53 8.24
N VAL A 94 -9.80 27.16 8.64
CA VAL A 94 -10.13 25.81 9.16
C VAL A 94 -9.63 24.68 8.26
N GLU A 95 -9.84 24.76 6.94
CA GLU A 95 -9.39 23.74 5.99
C GLU A 95 -7.88 23.54 6.04
N SER A 96 -7.10 24.63 6.11
CA SER A 96 -5.63 24.58 6.09
C SER A 96 -5.00 24.08 7.40
N LEU A 97 -5.73 24.14 8.52
CA LEU A 97 -5.25 23.73 9.85
C LEU A 97 -5.15 22.21 10.00
N ILE A 98 -5.79 21.45 9.12
CA ILE A 98 -5.82 19.99 9.12
C ILE A 98 -5.46 19.49 7.72
N SER A 99 -4.55 18.53 7.64
CA SER A 99 -4.14 17.91 6.36
C SER A 99 -4.83 16.58 6.09
N ASP A 100 -5.28 15.90 7.14
CA ASP A 100 -5.93 14.58 7.11
C ASP A 100 -7.46 14.71 7.16
N TRP A 101 -8.02 15.53 6.28
CA TRP A 101 -9.47 15.58 6.01
C TRP A 101 -9.93 14.32 5.28
N VAL A 102 -9.10 13.89 4.32
CA VAL A 102 -9.24 12.65 3.56
C VAL A 102 -8.01 11.81 3.86
N GLY A 103 -8.22 10.54 4.16
CA GLY A 103 -7.14 9.58 4.43
C GLY A 103 -7.33 8.29 3.64
N VAL A 104 -6.24 7.75 3.11
CA VAL A 104 -6.18 6.43 2.48
C VAL A 104 -5.02 5.64 3.08
N LYS A 105 -5.22 4.35 3.33
CA LYS A 105 -4.17 3.44 3.81
C LYS A 105 -3.74 2.49 2.70
N LEU A 106 -2.45 2.23 2.62
CA LEU A 106 -1.85 1.12 1.89
C LEU A 106 -1.19 0.17 2.89
N THR A 107 -1.67 -1.07 2.94
CA THR A 107 -1.21 -2.09 3.86
C THR A 107 -0.43 -3.15 3.10
N CYS A 108 0.81 -3.42 3.55
CA CYS A 108 1.76 -4.37 2.96
C CYS A 108 1.95 -5.58 3.89
N ASN A 109 2.49 -6.70 3.40
CA ASN A 109 2.70 -7.88 4.26
C ASN A 109 3.79 -7.68 5.29
N ASN A 110 4.86 -7.00 4.89
CA ASN A 110 6.08 -6.85 5.67
C ASN A 110 6.68 -5.46 5.43
N THR A 111 7.77 -5.19 6.14
CA THR A 111 8.42 -3.88 6.12
C THR A 111 9.14 -3.61 4.79
N ASP A 112 9.67 -4.60 4.09
CA ASP A 112 10.40 -4.34 2.85
C ASP A 112 9.46 -4.06 1.68
N GLU A 113 8.33 -4.76 1.57
CA GLU A 113 7.25 -4.40 0.64
C GLU A 113 6.80 -2.94 0.86
N ALA A 114 6.63 -2.53 2.12
CA ALA A 114 6.30 -1.14 2.45
C ALA A 114 7.39 -0.17 1.97
N LYS A 115 8.69 -0.50 2.14
CA LYS A 115 9.80 0.33 1.63
C LYS A 115 9.80 0.44 0.11
N VAL A 116 9.53 -0.65 -0.61
CA VAL A 116 9.45 -0.64 -2.08
C VAL A 116 8.29 0.24 -2.55
N ALA A 117 7.11 0.10 -1.94
CA ALA A 117 5.96 0.96 -2.22
C ALA A 117 6.25 2.44 -1.91
N ILE A 118 6.93 2.75 -0.80
CA ILE A 118 7.33 4.12 -0.44
C ILE A 118 8.31 4.69 -1.48
N ALA A 119 9.30 3.90 -1.90
CA ALA A 119 10.26 4.31 -2.93
C ALA A 119 9.54 4.61 -4.25
N LYS A 120 8.58 3.75 -4.63
CA LYS A 120 7.79 3.95 -5.84
C LYS A 120 6.88 5.18 -5.75
N LEU A 121 6.22 5.39 -4.62
CA LEU A 121 5.43 6.59 -4.34
C LEU A 121 6.27 7.85 -4.52
N ARG A 122 7.46 7.91 -3.91
CA ARG A 122 8.39 9.04 -4.04
C ARG A 122 8.78 9.29 -5.49
N SER A 123 9.15 8.23 -6.21
CA SER A 123 9.53 8.31 -7.62
C SER A 123 8.40 8.86 -8.50
N LEU A 124 7.16 8.36 -8.30
CA LEU A 124 6.01 8.83 -9.07
C LEU A 124 5.68 10.30 -8.77
N CYS A 125 5.73 10.72 -7.51
CA CYS A 125 5.54 12.13 -7.15
C CYS A 125 6.64 13.07 -7.69
N GLN A 126 7.85 12.56 -7.92
CA GLN A 126 8.96 13.32 -8.50
C GLN A 126 8.92 13.36 -10.04
N SER A 127 8.25 12.39 -10.67
CA SER A 127 8.18 12.25 -12.13
C SER A 127 7.37 13.34 -12.85
N GLY A 128 6.76 14.29 -12.13
CA GLY A 128 6.03 15.42 -12.72
C GLY A 128 4.60 15.09 -13.17
N LYS A 129 4.08 13.90 -12.84
CA LYS A 129 2.62 13.65 -12.89
C LYS A 129 1.94 14.61 -11.90
N ASN A 130 0.73 15.09 -12.20
CA ASN A 130 0.00 16.15 -11.47
C ASN A 130 -0.25 15.95 -9.95
N ILE A 131 0.29 14.88 -9.33
CA ILE A 131 0.18 14.55 -7.92
C ILE A 131 1.56 14.67 -7.27
N THR A 132 1.69 15.57 -6.31
CA THR A 132 2.95 15.85 -5.59
C THR A 132 2.76 15.76 -4.08
N PHE A 133 3.86 15.70 -3.34
CA PHE A 133 3.83 15.91 -1.89
C PHE A 133 3.42 17.35 -1.56
N ALA A 134 2.54 17.51 -0.59
CA ALA A 134 2.24 18.81 -0.02
C ALA A 134 3.49 19.35 0.70
N GLN A 135 3.70 20.66 0.63
CA GLN A 135 4.83 21.31 1.31
C GLN A 135 4.44 21.81 2.69
N LYS A 136 5.34 21.63 3.65
CA LYS A 136 5.22 22.14 5.02
C LYS A 136 6.58 22.61 5.50
N ARG A 137 6.70 23.93 5.73
CA ARG A 137 7.95 24.59 6.14
C ARG A 137 9.11 24.33 5.15
N GLY A 138 8.80 24.37 3.85
CA GLY A 138 9.79 24.20 2.77
C GLY A 138 10.29 22.78 2.55
N LYS A 139 9.59 21.78 3.07
CA LYS A 139 9.88 20.35 2.87
C LYS A 139 8.59 19.59 2.60
N ASP A 140 8.69 18.41 1.99
CA ASP A 140 7.56 17.48 1.84
C ASP A 140 6.95 17.19 3.22
N ASP A 141 5.61 17.25 3.33
CA ASP A 141 4.85 16.88 4.53
C ASP A 141 4.78 15.36 4.64
N VAL A 142 5.95 14.79 4.93
CA VAL A 142 6.23 13.37 5.05
C VAL A 142 6.85 13.10 6.41
N VAL A 143 6.38 12.05 7.08
CA VAL A 143 6.96 11.56 8.32
C VAL A 143 7.09 10.05 8.26
N ASP A 144 8.33 9.56 8.40
CA ASP A 144 8.65 8.14 8.29
C ASP A 144 8.76 7.50 9.68
N TYR A 145 7.62 7.06 10.24
CA TYR A 145 7.62 6.32 11.51
C TYR A 145 7.98 4.84 11.35
N ILE A 146 8.20 4.34 10.14
CA ILE A 146 8.80 3.01 9.96
C ILE A 146 10.28 3.10 10.32
N ALA A 147 10.98 4.11 9.78
CA ALA A 147 12.38 4.36 10.10
C ALA A 147 12.58 4.93 11.52
N GLN A 148 11.66 5.78 11.99
CA GLN A 148 11.73 6.41 13.32
C GLN A 148 10.41 6.23 14.08
N PRO A 149 10.19 5.05 14.69
CA PRO A 149 8.95 4.76 15.42
C PRO A 149 8.65 5.78 16.52
N LYS A 150 7.37 6.01 16.80
CA LYS A 150 6.99 6.85 17.96
C LYS A 150 7.39 6.19 19.27
N GLU A 151 7.44 6.96 20.35
CA GLU A 151 7.66 6.44 21.71
C GLU A 151 6.63 5.35 22.09
N SER A 152 5.42 5.40 21.52
CA SER A 152 4.39 4.38 21.69
C SER A 152 4.64 3.07 20.93
N GLY A 153 5.70 2.97 20.12
CA GLY A 153 5.96 1.85 19.20
C GLY A 153 5.22 1.92 17.86
N TYR A 154 4.42 2.98 17.63
CA TYR A 154 3.66 3.13 16.38
C TYR A 154 4.60 3.27 15.17
N ARG A 155 4.34 2.47 14.12
CA ARG A 155 5.09 2.44 12.86
C ARG A 155 4.16 2.63 11.65
N ALA A 156 4.45 3.63 10.84
CA ALA A 156 3.78 3.92 9.58
C ALA A 156 4.56 4.98 8.80
N PHE A 157 4.52 4.93 7.49
CA PHE A 157 4.94 6.05 6.66
C PHE A 157 3.73 6.97 6.41
N HIS A 158 3.85 8.24 6.76
CA HIS A 158 2.81 9.25 6.57
C HIS A 158 3.25 10.23 5.50
N ALA A 159 2.41 10.46 4.50
CA ALA A 159 2.63 11.47 3.48
C ALA A 159 1.34 12.23 3.20
N VAL A 160 1.42 13.54 3.05
CA VAL A 160 0.29 14.34 2.55
C VAL A 160 0.53 14.61 1.08
N LEU A 161 -0.37 14.14 0.23
CA LEU A 161 -0.35 14.36 -1.21
C LEU A 161 -1.33 15.46 -1.61
N VAL A 162 -1.06 16.14 -2.70
CA VAL A 162 -1.96 17.13 -3.32
C VAL A 162 -2.61 16.49 -4.55
N MET A 163 -3.93 16.32 -4.48
CA MET A 163 -4.74 15.73 -5.54
C MET A 163 -5.33 16.83 -6.43
N PRO A 164 -5.12 16.77 -7.77
CA PRO A 164 -5.65 17.75 -8.72
C PRO A 164 -7.14 17.50 -8.98
N VAL A 165 -8.00 17.96 -8.07
CA VAL A 165 -9.45 17.88 -8.24
C VAL A 165 -9.98 19.19 -8.79
N LEU A 166 -10.68 19.11 -9.92
CA LEU A 166 -11.40 20.24 -10.51
C LEU A 166 -12.59 20.61 -9.62
N ALA A 167 -12.63 21.85 -9.16
CA ALA A 167 -13.77 22.43 -8.46
C ALA A 167 -14.85 22.86 -9.48
N PRO A 168 -16.14 22.95 -9.08
CA PRO A 168 -17.24 23.32 -9.98
C PRO A 168 -17.08 24.71 -10.64
N ASP A 169 -16.30 25.59 -10.04
CA ASP A 169 -15.95 26.93 -10.53
C ASP A 169 -14.74 26.93 -11.50
N GLY A 170 -14.16 25.76 -11.80
CA GLY A 170 -13.06 25.60 -12.75
C GLY A 170 -11.67 25.68 -12.11
N GLU A 171 -11.56 25.95 -10.81
CA GLU A 171 -10.27 26.00 -10.13
C GLU A 171 -9.72 24.59 -9.81
N PHE A 172 -8.40 24.44 -9.78
CA PHE A 172 -7.71 23.27 -9.25
C PHE A 172 -7.08 23.61 -7.89
N PRO A 173 -7.86 23.70 -6.80
CA PRO A 173 -7.34 24.15 -5.51
C PRO A 173 -6.32 23.18 -4.88
N GLY A 174 -6.14 21.98 -5.45
CA GLY A 174 -5.27 20.94 -4.89
C GLY A 174 -5.82 20.42 -3.56
N VAL A 175 -6.49 19.28 -3.57
CA VAL A 175 -7.06 18.71 -2.34
C VAL A 175 -6.00 17.88 -1.62
N LYS A 176 -5.75 18.16 -0.34
CA LYS A 176 -4.82 17.37 0.47
C LYS A 176 -5.43 16.02 0.85
N VAL A 177 -4.69 14.95 0.62
CA VAL A 177 -5.02 13.59 1.06
C VAL A 177 -3.85 13.02 1.85
N GLU A 178 -4.11 12.54 3.06
CA GLU A 178 -3.12 11.82 3.86
C GLU A 178 -3.06 10.36 3.39
N VAL A 179 -1.89 9.92 2.97
CA VAL A 179 -1.57 8.52 2.68
C VAL A 179 -0.80 7.94 3.86
N GLN A 180 -1.22 6.76 4.30
CA GLN A 180 -0.50 5.99 5.32
C GLN A 180 -0.07 4.63 4.74
N ILE A 181 1.24 4.36 4.71
CA ILE A 181 1.76 3.04 4.31
C ILE A 181 2.21 2.29 5.57
N LYS A 182 1.71 1.07 5.77
CA LYS A 182 1.94 0.24 6.96
C LYS A 182 2.05 -1.23 6.62
N THR A 183 2.55 -2.04 7.56
CA THR A 183 2.37 -3.49 7.52
C THR A 183 0.99 -3.89 8.05
N ARG A 184 0.52 -5.08 7.71
CA ARG A 184 -0.75 -5.63 8.23
C ARG A 184 -0.75 -5.70 9.75
N LEU A 185 0.37 -6.11 10.34
CA LEU A 185 0.51 -6.23 11.79
C LEU A 185 0.48 -4.86 12.48
N GLN A 186 1.15 -3.86 11.92
CA GLN A 186 1.14 -2.50 12.48
C GLN A 186 -0.21 -1.80 12.30
N ASP A 187 -0.94 -2.07 11.21
CA ASP A 187 -2.29 -1.53 11.04
C ASP A 187 -3.27 -2.16 12.05
N ALA A 188 -3.22 -3.49 12.23
CA ALA A 188 -4.01 -4.19 13.24
C ALA A 188 -3.70 -3.69 14.66
N TRP A 189 -2.42 -3.50 15.00
CA TRP A 189 -2.03 -2.90 16.28
C TRP A 189 -2.60 -1.50 16.47
N GLY A 190 -2.53 -0.67 15.43
CA GLY A 190 -3.04 0.69 15.44
C GLY A 190 -4.54 0.74 15.67
N GLU A 191 -5.28 -0.18 15.07
CA GLU A 191 -6.73 -0.31 15.24
C GLU A 191 -7.08 -0.78 16.66
N LEU A 192 -6.48 -1.88 17.13
CA LEU A 192 -6.72 -2.41 18.48
C LEU A 192 -6.43 -1.37 19.58
N THR A 193 -5.28 -0.71 19.49
CA THR A 193 -4.87 0.28 20.50
C THR A 193 -5.76 1.51 20.44
N HIS A 194 -6.11 1.99 19.25
CA HIS A 194 -6.99 3.13 19.11
C HIS A 194 -8.43 2.83 19.57
N GLU A 195 -8.95 1.63 19.30
CA GLU A 195 -10.26 1.24 19.84
C GLU A 195 -10.25 1.16 21.36
N ASN A 196 -9.27 0.48 21.95
CA ASN A 196 -9.17 0.31 23.41
C ASN A 196 -8.86 1.63 24.15
N PHE A 197 -8.17 2.58 23.53
CA PHE A 197 -7.82 3.84 24.20
C PHE A 197 -8.88 4.93 24.02
N TYR A 198 -9.73 4.86 22.99
CA TYR A 198 -10.70 5.91 22.69
C TYR A 198 -12.17 5.48 22.77
N LYS A 199 -12.50 4.18 22.83
CA LYS A 199 -13.89 3.70 23.03
C LYS A 199 -14.25 3.44 24.50
N ASN A 200 -13.35 3.69 25.45
CA ASN A 200 -13.67 3.56 26.87
C ASN A 200 -14.73 4.59 27.26
N SER A 201 -15.94 4.09 27.51
CA SER A 201 -17.14 4.86 27.81
C SER A 201 -17.09 5.60 29.15
N ASP A 202 -16.10 5.30 29.98
CA ASP A 202 -15.87 5.92 31.29
C ASP A 202 -14.93 7.14 31.23
N GLY A 203 -14.36 7.46 30.06
CA GLY A 203 -13.44 8.57 29.90
C GLY A 203 -12.07 8.38 30.58
N SER A 204 -11.73 7.15 30.98
CA SER A 204 -10.44 6.86 31.60
C SER A 204 -9.29 6.96 30.59
N GLU A 205 -8.29 7.78 30.89
CA GLU A 205 -7.08 7.89 30.08
C GLU A 205 -6.18 6.64 30.22
N PRO A 206 -5.46 6.23 29.16
CA PRO A 206 -4.52 5.12 29.25
C PRO A 206 -3.44 5.34 30.31
N THR A 207 -3.30 4.37 31.24
CA THR A 207 -2.28 4.40 32.28
C THR A 207 -0.87 4.13 31.72
N ALA A 208 0.17 4.39 32.51
CA ALA A 208 1.55 4.04 32.15
C ALA A 208 1.71 2.53 31.84
N PHE A 209 0.98 1.67 32.55
CA PHE A 209 0.96 0.23 32.29
C PHE A 209 0.34 -0.09 30.92
N HIS A 210 -0.80 0.51 30.58
CA HIS A 210 -1.43 0.34 29.26
C HIS A 210 -0.50 0.79 28.13
N ASN A 211 0.15 1.94 28.28
CA ASN A 211 1.10 2.45 27.29
C ASN A 211 2.33 1.55 27.13
N ALA A 212 2.85 1.00 28.23
CA ALA A 212 3.96 0.05 28.19
C ALA A 212 3.58 -1.24 27.46
N LEU A 213 2.42 -1.83 27.76
CA LEU A 213 1.93 -3.02 27.05
C LEU A 213 1.68 -2.75 25.57
N ALA A 214 1.05 -1.62 25.23
CA ALA A 214 0.81 -1.23 23.85
C ALA A 214 2.14 -1.14 23.07
N LYS A 215 3.15 -0.49 23.65
CA LYS A 215 4.49 -0.43 23.05
C LYS A 215 5.11 -1.82 22.87
N THR A 216 5.06 -2.67 23.90
CA THR A 216 5.58 -4.04 23.83
C THR A 216 4.90 -4.83 22.71
N MET A 217 3.57 -4.73 22.57
CA MET A 217 2.85 -5.37 21.46
C MET A 217 3.33 -4.84 20.10
N ALA A 218 3.51 -3.52 19.95
CA ALA A 218 3.98 -2.93 18.70
C ALA A 218 5.37 -3.44 18.30
N ASP A 219 6.26 -3.58 19.28
CA ASP A 219 7.63 -4.06 19.09
C ASP A 219 7.66 -5.56 18.77
N LEU A 220 6.84 -6.38 19.43
CA LEU A 220 6.69 -7.80 19.09
C LEU A 220 6.17 -7.99 17.67
N LEU A 221 5.17 -7.21 17.27
CA LEU A 221 4.63 -7.27 15.92
C LEU A 221 5.64 -6.84 14.86
N ALA A 222 6.52 -5.88 15.17
CA ALA A 222 7.65 -5.54 14.30
C ALA A 222 8.63 -6.71 14.15
N SER A 223 8.93 -7.43 15.23
CA SER A 223 9.75 -8.65 15.14
C SER A 223 9.07 -9.75 14.31
N VAL A 224 7.76 -9.89 14.39
CA VAL A 224 7.00 -10.83 13.55
C VAL A 224 7.03 -10.40 12.07
N ASP A 225 6.95 -9.11 11.77
CA ASP A 225 7.12 -8.59 10.40
C ASP A 225 8.51 -8.95 9.84
N GLU A 226 9.57 -8.87 10.64
CA GLU A 226 10.94 -9.28 10.23
C GLU A 226 11.04 -10.79 9.98
N LEU A 227 10.36 -11.62 10.76
CA LEU A 227 10.31 -13.06 10.53
C LEU A 227 9.53 -13.39 9.26
N ALA A 228 8.40 -12.72 9.02
CA ALA A 228 7.62 -12.87 7.80
C ALA A 228 8.45 -12.49 6.55
N GLN A 229 9.29 -11.45 6.66
CA GLN A 229 10.23 -11.09 5.61
C GLN A 229 11.21 -12.22 5.30
N LYS A 230 11.85 -12.79 6.34
CA LYS A 230 12.81 -13.90 6.16
C LYS A 230 12.17 -15.12 5.48
N VAL A 231 10.93 -15.43 5.82
CA VAL A 231 10.17 -16.50 5.15
C VAL A 231 9.94 -16.18 3.68
N ALA A 232 9.52 -14.94 3.36
CA ALA A 232 9.31 -14.51 1.98
C ALA A 232 10.61 -14.56 1.16
N ASP A 233 11.73 -14.15 1.74
CA ASP A 233 13.05 -14.19 1.09
C ASP A 233 13.52 -15.63 0.85
N ASP A 234 13.32 -16.52 1.83
CA ASP A 234 13.67 -17.94 1.68
C ASP A 234 12.83 -18.61 0.59
N ILE A 235 11.51 -18.35 0.54
CA ILE A 235 10.63 -18.86 -0.52
C ILE A 235 11.10 -18.37 -1.90
N LYS A 236 11.44 -17.09 -2.04
CA LYS A 236 12.00 -16.55 -3.30
C LYS A 236 13.31 -17.22 -3.67
N ALA A 237 14.21 -17.41 -2.70
CA ALA A 237 15.48 -18.07 -2.93
C ALA A 237 15.29 -19.56 -3.30
N GLN A 238 14.35 -20.26 -2.67
CA GLN A 238 13.98 -21.63 -3.02
C GLN A 238 13.43 -21.71 -4.44
N ASN A 239 12.52 -20.81 -4.83
CA ASN A 239 11.99 -20.73 -6.19
C ASN A 239 13.11 -20.45 -7.21
N ALA A 240 14.01 -19.52 -6.93
CA ALA A 240 15.16 -19.23 -7.79
C ALA A 240 16.12 -20.43 -7.90
N ARG A 241 16.35 -21.16 -6.80
CA ARG A 241 17.16 -22.39 -6.79
C ARG A 241 16.50 -23.52 -7.56
N ALA A 242 15.18 -23.70 -7.45
CA ALA A 242 14.43 -24.68 -8.22
C ALA A 242 14.57 -24.42 -9.73
N ILE A 243 14.51 -23.14 -10.15
CA ILE A 243 14.78 -22.71 -11.52
C ILE A 243 16.24 -23.01 -11.95
N ALA A 244 17.20 -22.88 -11.03
CA ALA A 244 18.63 -23.02 -11.28
C ALA A 244 19.21 -24.44 -11.15
N GLN A 245 18.45 -25.42 -10.64
CA GLN A 245 18.92 -26.81 -10.53
C GLN A 245 19.17 -27.42 -11.92
N PRO A 246 20.16 -28.34 -12.07
CA PRO A 246 20.46 -28.99 -13.34
C PRO A 246 19.20 -29.69 -13.83
N ARG A 247 18.67 -29.12 -14.90
CA ARG A 247 17.40 -29.49 -15.47
C ARG A 247 17.45 -30.96 -15.89
N SER A 248 16.41 -31.73 -15.56
CA SER A 248 16.23 -33.08 -16.12
C SER A 248 16.32 -33.02 -17.65
N LYS A 249 16.72 -34.10 -18.33
CA LYS A 249 16.83 -34.11 -19.81
C LYS A 249 15.55 -33.51 -20.42
N ALA A 250 15.70 -32.53 -21.31
CA ALA A 250 14.55 -31.94 -22.00
C ALA A 250 13.76 -33.06 -22.67
N GLU A 251 12.46 -33.09 -22.43
CA GLU A 251 11.52 -34.01 -23.06
C GLU A 251 10.57 -33.22 -23.96
N LEU A 252 10.19 -33.83 -25.08
CA LEU A 252 9.26 -33.23 -26.02
C LEU A 252 7.86 -33.34 -25.43
N VAL A 253 7.17 -32.21 -25.33
CA VAL A 253 5.79 -32.15 -24.83
C VAL A 253 4.87 -31.54 -25.88
N THR A 254 3.61 -31.98 -25.88
CA THR A 254 2.56 -31.46 -26.75
C THR A 254 1.56 -30.67 -25.93
N VAL A 255 1.21 -29.47 -26.40
CA VAL A 255 0.17 -28.63 -25.78
C VAL A 255 -1.20 -29.25 -25.99
N VAL A 256 -1.87 -29.58 -24.89
CA VAL A 256 -3.21 -30.21 -24.88
C VAL A 256 -4.31 -29.17 -24.66
N ARG A 257 -4.04 -28.15 -23.84
CA ARG A 257 -4.98 -27.06 -23.55
C ARG A 257 -4.21 -25.80 -23.20
N VAL A 258 -4.73 -24.63 -23.58
CA VAL A 258 -4.16 -23.34 -23.24
C VAL A 258 -5.18 -22.51 -22.48
N GLU A 259 -4.72 -21.81 -21.44
CA GLU A 259 -5.47 -20.86 -20.62
C GLU A 259 -4.60 -19.60 -20.46
N PRO A 260 -5.16 -18.43 -20.12
CA PRO A 260 -4.39 -17.19 -20.05
C PRO A 260 -3.16 -17.24 -19.14
N THR A 261 -3.20 -18.04 -18.07
CA THR A 261 -2.13 -18.11 -17.06
C THR A 261 -1.32 -19.42 -17.08
N PHE A 262 -1.73 -20.42 -17.87
CA PHE A 262 -1.04 -21.70 -17.97
C PHE A 262 -1.41 -22.49 -19.22
N ALA A 263 -0.57 -23.45 -19.61
CA ALA A 263 -0.93 -24.48 -20.59
C ALA A 263 -0.81 -25.89 -19.96
N LEU A 264 -1.77 -26.76 -20.28
CA LEU A 264 -1.68 -28.19 -20.00
C LEU A 264 -0.91 -28.86 -21.13
N VAL A 265 0.12 -29.62 -20.79
CA VAL A 265 0.96 -30.34 -21.75
C VAL A 265 1.02 -31.83 -21.42
N SER A 266 1.23 -32.65 -22.44
CA SER A 266 1.44 -34.10 -22.32
C SER A 266 2.81 -34.47 -22.87
N ALA A 267 3.57 -35.23 -22.10
CA ALA A 267 4.80 -35.90 -22.55
C ALA A 267 4.46 -37.12 -23.42
N GLU A 268 5.45 -37.64 -24.15
CA GLU A 268 5.29 -38.80 -25.04
C GLU A 268 4.87 -40.09 -24.33
N ASP A 269 5.22 -40.24 -23.05
CA ASP A 269 4.83 -41.38 -22.23
C ASP A 269 3.47 -41.22 -21.54
N GLY A 270 2.70 -40.19 -21.92
CA GLY A 270 1.34 -39.95 -21.45
C GLY A 270 1.23 -39.19 -20.13
N ARG A 271 2.35 -38.80 -19.50
CA ARG A 271 2.33 -37.95 -18.31
C ARG A 271 1.86 -36.55 -18.67
N GLN A 272 0.95 -36.01 -17.87
CA GLN A 272 0.43 -34.65 -18.03
C GLN A 272 0.97 -33.72 -16.95
N GLY A 273 1.21 -32.46 -17.32
CA GLY A 273 1.65 -31.43 -16.41
C GLY A 273 1.41 -30.04 -16.96
N LEU A 274 1.84 -29.02 -16.22
CA LEU A 274 1.54 -27.63 -16.53
C LEU A 274 2.79 -26.84 -16.93
N ILE A 275 2.65 -26.00 -17.95
CA ILE A 275 3.54 -24.86 -18.22
C ILE A 275 2.88 -23.63 -17.62
N ARG A 276 3.56 -22.94 -16.68
CA ARG A 276 3.08 -21.69 -16.08
C ARG A 276 3.46 -20.49 -16.94
N ALA A 277 2.64 -19.43 -16.92
CA ALA A 277 2.98 -18.16 -17.54
C ALA A 277 4.36 -17.62 -17.10
N SER A 278 4.72 -17.82 -15.83
CA SER A 278 6.04 -17.42 -15.32
C SER A 278 7.22 -18.10 -16.02
N TYR A 279 7.08 -19.37 -16.43
CA TYR A 279 8.15 -20.08 -17.12
C TYR A 279 8.27 -19.65 -18.57
N LEU A 280 7.13 -19.49 -19.23
CA LEU A 280 7.08 -18.97 -20.59
C LEU A 280 7.66 -17.55 -20.67
N ARG A 281 7.34 -16.70 -19.68
CA ARG A 281 7.90 -15.34 -19.55
C ARG A 281 9.42 -15.37 -19.37
N ALA A 282 9.92 -16.26 -18.53
CA ALA A 282 11.36 -16.42 -18.33
C ALA A 282 12.09 -16.80 -19.64
N LEU A 283 11.52 -17.73 -20.42
CA LEU A 283 12.06 -18.12 -21.73
C LEU A 283 12.07 -16.95 -22.73
N LEU A 284 10.94 -16.25 -22.88
CA LEU A 284 10.82 -15.11 -23.79
C LEU A 284 11.76 -13.95 -23.40
N ALA A 285 11.94 -13.72 -22.10
CA ALA A 285 12.88 -12.72 -21.59
C ALA A 285 14.34 -13.11 -21.86
N GLU A 286 14.70 -14.40 -21.72
CA GLU A 286 16.02 -14.91 -22.14
C GLU A 286 16.26 -14.74 -23.64
N GLU A 287 15.23 -14.97 -24.46
CA GLU A 287 15.24 -14.76 -25.91
C GLU A 287 15.20 -13.26 -26.32
N LYS A 288 15.08 -12.34 -25.35
CA LYS A 288 14.98 -10.88 -25.53
C LYS A 288 13.81 -10.45 -26.40
N THR A 289 12.73 -11.23 -26.42
CA THR A 289 11.51 -10.91 -27.17
C THR A 289 10.54 -10.05 -26.36
N ILE A 290 10.64 -10.11 -25.02
CA ILE A 290 9.86 -9.30 -24.08
C ILE A 290 10.76 -8.74 -22.98
N ASN A 291 10.23 -7.79 -22.20
CA ASN A 291 10.85 -7.38 -20.94
C ASN A 291 10.55 -8.43 -19.83
N PRO A 292 11.52 -8.83 -18.97
CA PRO A 292 11.27 -9.72 -17.84
C PRO A 292 10.08 -9.35 -16.93
N ASP A 293 9.78 -8.05 -16.84
CA ASP A 293 8.70 -7.50 -16.00
C ASP A 293 7.37 -7.34 -16.75
N GLU A 294 7.31 -7.75 -18.03
CA GLU A 294 6.12 -7.63 -18.88
C GLU A 294 5.08 -8.71 -18.54
N TYR A 295 3.80 -8.32 -18.58
CA TYR A 295 2.70 -9.29 -18.49
C TYR A 295 2.58 -10.03 -19.82
N ILE A 296 2.39 -11.35 -19.75
CA ILE A 296 2.10 -12.18 -20.93
C ILE A 296 0.86 -13.02 -20.67
N SER A 297 0.09 -13.26 -21.74
CA SER A 297 -0.94 -14.31 -21.77
C SER A 297 -0.37 -15.55 -22.46
N VAL A 298 -0.58 -16.74 -21.91
CA VAL A 298 0.04 -17.96 -22.46
C VAL A 298 -0.51 -18.32 -23.85
N ASP A 299 -1.78 -18.01 -24.10
CA ASP A 299 -2.46 -18.20 -25.39
C ASP A 299 -2.00 -17.25 -26.51
N ASP A 300 -1.29 -16.17 -26.18
CA ASP A 300 -0.63 -15.32 -27.19
C ASP A 300 0.64 -15.96 -27.76
N HIS A 301 1.16 -17.00 -27.10
CA HIS A 301 2.48 -17.56 -27.39
C HIS A 301 2.49 -19.08 -27.58
N LEU A 302 1.46 -19.80 -27.15
CA LEU A 302 1.32 -21.24 -27.31
C LEU A 302 -0.02 -21.59 -27.95
N GLU A 303 0.03 -22.48 -28.93
CA GLU A 303 -1.16 -23.00 -29.61
C GLU A 303 -1.43 -24.47 -29.22
N MET A 304 -2.70 -24.87 -29.24
CA MET A 304 -3.05 -26.29 -29.05
C MET A 304 -2.39 -27.16 -30.12
N GLY A 305 -1.81 -28.29 -29.71
CA GLY A 305 -1.08 -29.19 -30.60
C GLY A 305 0.37 -28.76 -30.87
N ALA A 306 0.79 -27.56 -30.42
CA ALA A 306 2.19 -27.16 -30.51
C ALA A 306 3.08 -28.14 -29.75
N LYS A 307 4.24 -28.45 -30.33
CA LYS A 307 5.26 -29.31 -29.72
C LYS A 307 6.46 -28.47 -29.34
N LEU A 308 6.94 -28.65 -28.12
CA LEU A 308 8.07 -27.91 -27.61
C LEU A 308 8.92 -28.74 -26.64
N TRP A 309 10.19 -28.40 -26.55
CA TRP A 309 11.11 -29.01 -25.60
C TRP A 309 10.93 -28.39 -24.23
N ALA A 310 10.60 -29.19 -23.22
CA ALA A 310 10.46 -28.73 -21.86
C ALA A 310 11.18 -29.63 -20.87
N LEU A 311 11.61 -29.05 -19.76
CA LEU A 311 12.32 -29.76 -18.70
C LEU A 311 11.34 -30.09 -17.61
N ARG A 312 11.38 -31.34 -17.16
CA ARG A 312 10.50 -31.78 -16.10
C ARG A 312 10.99 -31.26 -14.76
N GLU A 313 10.10 -30.57 -14.08
CA GLU A 313 10.27 -30.15 -12.69
C GLU A 313 9.28 -30.95 -11.85
N ALA A 314 9.82 -31.76 -10.93
CA ALA A 314 9.01 -32.47 -9.95
C ALA A 314 8.69 -31.50 -8.81
N ALA A 315 7.40 -31.22 -8.59
CA ALA A 315 6.97 -30.49 -7.39
C ALA A 315 6.64 -31.45 -6.25
N GLU A 316 6.77 -30.98 -5.00
CA GLU A 316 6.56 -31.77 -3.77
C GLU A 316 5.14 -32.36 -3.61
N ASN A 317 4.16 -31.91 -4.41
CA ASN A 317 2.74 -32.25 -4.26
C ASN A 317 2.18 -33.14 -5.40
N GLU A 318 2.98 -34.05 -5.95
CA GLU A 318 2.64 -34.93 -7.09
C GLU A 318 2.24 -34.20 -8.41
N LYS A 319 2.24 -32.87 -8.41
CA LYS A 319 2.00 -32.05 -9.61
C LYS A 319 3.27 -32.02 -10.47
N LEU A 320 3.10 -32.33 -11.75
CA LEU A 320 4.16 -32.24 -12.75
C LEU A 320 4.15 -30.85 -13.40
N TYR A 321 5.32 -30.23 -13.44
CA TYR A 321 5.53 -28.98 -14.16
C TYR A 321 6.56 -29.16 -15.25
N PHE A 322 6.36 -28.42 -16.34
CA PHE A 322 7.22 -28.44 -17.52
C PHE A 322 7.74 -27.02 -17.75
N ASN A 323 9.06 -26.85 -17.71
CA ASN A 323 9.72 -25.58 -17.97
C ASN A 323 10.19 -25.55 -19.44
N PRO A 324 9.52 -24.78 -20.34
CA PRO A 324 9.85 -24.75 -21.76
C PRO A 324 11.27 -24.22 -22.00
N THR A 325 11.97 -24.81 -22.96
CA THR A 325 13.34 -24.44 -23.36
C THR A 325 13.42 -23.86 -24.77
N SER A 326 12.38 -24.07 -25.57
CA SER A 326 12.17 -23.49 -26.90
C SER A 326 10.66 -23.49 -27.16
N LEU A 327 10.17 -22.62 -28.03
CA LEU A 327 8.75 -22.60 -28.44
C LEU A 327 8.42 -23.55 -29.61
N GLY A 328 9.44 -24.19 -30.19
CA GLY A 328 9.31 -25.18 -31.26
C GLY A 328 10.03 -26.49 -30.95
N ALA A 329 9.63 -27.54 -31.67
CA ALA A 329 10.27 -28.86 -31.63
C ALA A 329 11.62 -28.90 -32.37
N ASP A 330 11.89 -27.92 -33.23
CA ASP A 330 13.11 -27.82 -34.02
C ASP A 330 14.26 -27.31 -33.14
N ARG A 331 15.19 -28.20 -32.80
CA ARG A 331 16.50 -27.90 -32.21
C ARG A 331 17.56 -28.76 -32.85
#